data_AF-T1A5D6-F1
#
_entry.id   AF-T1A5D6-F1
#
_cell.length_a   1.000
_cell.length_b   1.000
_cell.length_c   1.000
_cell.angle_alpha   90.00
_cell.angle_beta   90.00
_cell.angle_gamma   90.00
#
_symmetry.space_group_name_H-M   'P 1'
#
loop_
_entity.id
_entity.type
_entity.pdbx_description
1 polymer ?
#
loop_
_entity_poly.entity_id
_entity_poly.type
_entity_poly.pdbx_seq_one_letter_code
_entity_poly.pdbx_strand_id
1 'polypeptide(L)'
;TEVQILGYPLDSSQRPLPNSPAGGRFIAIMKGYVEPLNYPAGALVTLTGHVEGVRVGSVGDASYAFPLVRVDAAHVWTAAELRSDKPHFSFGLGVGI
;
A
#
# COMPACT_ATOMS: atom_id res chain seq x y z
N THR A 1 2.30 5.42 13.17
CA THR A 1 1.57 6.48 12.43
C THR A 1 0.59 5.85 11.46
N GLU A 2 -0.48 6.55 11.09
CA GLU A 2 -1.48 6.04 10.13
C GLU A 2 -1.38 6.79 8.80
N VAL A 3 -1.49 6.05 7.70
CA VAL A 3 -1.48 6.61 6.33
C VAL A 3 -2.65 6.01 5.55
N GLN A 4 -3.46 6.86 4.91
CA GLN A 4 -4.50 6.38 4.00
C GLN A 4 -3.90 6.10 2.63
N ILE A 5 -4.17 4.92 2.08
CA ILE A 5 -3.61 4.47 0.81
C ILE A 5 -4.74 4.02 -0.11
N LEU A 6 -4.63 4.39 -1.39
CA LEU A 6 -5.47 3.88 -2.46
C LEU A 6 -4.81 2.61 -3.05
N GLY A 7 -5.51 1.48 -2.93
CA GLY A 7 -5.01 0.18 -3.39
C GLY A 7 -5.20 -0.02 -4.88
N TYR A 8 -4.18 -0.59 -5.52
CA TYR A 8 -4.20 -1.02 -6.92
C TYR A 8 -3.77 -2.49 -7.01
N PRO A 9 -4.18 -3.21 -8.06
CA PRO A 9 -3.58 -4.50 -8.39
C PRO A 9 -2.06 -4.38 -8.50
N LEU A 10 -1.36 -5.43 -8.07
CA LEU A 10 0.08 -5.55 -8.21
C LEU A 10 0.42 -6.43 -9.42
N ASP A 11 1.51 -6.12 -10.12
CA ASP A 11 2.07 -7.02 -11.12
C ASP A 11 2.88 -8.16 -10.49
N SER A 12 3.48 -9.03 -11.33
CA SER A 12 4.33 -10.15 -10.87
C SER A 12 5.57 -9.71 -10.10
N SER A 13 5.97 -8.45 -10.21
CA SER A 13 7.08 -7.83 -9.49
C SER A 13 6.61 -7.07 -8.25
N GLN A 14 5.34 -7.27 -7.85
CA GLN A 14 4.70 -6.60 -6.74
C GLN A 14 4.56 -5.08 -6.93
N ARG A 15 4.69 -4.57 -8.16
CA ARG A 15 4.54 -3.15 -8.47
C ARG A 15 3.07 -2.78 -8.59
N PRO A 16 2.62 -1.69 -7.95
CA PRO A 16 1.26 -1.20 -8.14
C PRO A 16 1.04 -0.75 -9.59
N LEU A 17 -0.13 -1.08 -10.13
CA LEU A 17 -0.56 -0.71 -11.48
C LEU A 17 -1.57 0.46 -11.40
N PRO A 18 -1.13 1.74 -11.30
CA PRO A 18 -2.04 2.88 -11.13
C PRO A 18 -2.96 3.14 -12.32
N ASN A 19 -2.65 2.57 -13.49
CA ASN A 19 -3.49 2.61 -14.69
C ASN A 19 -4.61 1.54 -14.67
N SER A 20 -4.61 0.66 -13.68
CA SER A 20 -5.69 -0.32 -13.47
C SER A 20 -6.76 0.25 -12.53
N PRO A 21 -7.99 -0.28 -12.56
CA PRO A 21 -9.03 0.12 -11.62
C PRO A 21 -8.56 -0.01 -10.17
N ALA A 22 -8.78 1.04 -9.38
CA ALA A 22 -8.44 1.02 -7.96
C ALA A 22 -9.32 0.01 -7.20
N GLY A 23 -8.71 -0.76 -6.31
CA GLY A 23 -9.40 -1.77 -5.48
C GLY A 23 -10.07 -1.21 -4.22
N GLY A 24 -9.92 0.10 -3.95
CA GLY A 24 -10.46 0.76 -2.78
C GLY A 24 -9.38 1.36 -1.87
N ARG A 25 -9.81 2.00 -0.78
CA ARG A 25 -8.89 2.62 0.20
C ARG A 25 -8.77 1.77 1.45
N PHE A 26 -7.57 1.79 2.04
CA PHE A 26 -7.27 1.21 3.35
C PHE A 26 -6.39 2.15 4.16
N ILE A 27 -6.29 1.89 5.46
CA ILE A 27 -5.41 2.62 6.37
C ILE A 27 -4.24 1.71 6.74
N ALA A 28 -3.03 2.12 6.37
CA ALA A 28 -1.79 1.48 6.78
C ALA A 28 -1.36 2.01 8.15
N ILE A 29 -1.28 1.11 9.13
CA ILE A 29 -0.76 1.37 10.46
C ILE A 29 0.75 1.05 10.42
N MET A 30 1.55 2.10 10.28
CA MET A 30 3.00 2.05 10.16
C MET A 30 3.67 1.98 11.53
N LYS A 31 4.68 1.11 11.67
CA LYS A 31 5.56 1.06 12.85
C LYS A 31 6.45 2.30 12.85
N GLY A 32 6.42 3.06 13.95
CA GLY A 32 7.20 4.29 14.09
C GLY A 32 6.62 5.50 13.35
N TYR A 33 7.49 6.47 13.10
CA TYR A 33 7.15 7.73 12.45
C TYR A 33 7.28 7.61 10.93
N VAL A 34 6.27 8.12 10.21
CA VAL A 34 6.29 8.22 8.74
C VAL A 34 6.75 9.62 8.39
N GLU A 35 7.95 9.72 7.85
CA GLU A 35 8.48 10.99 7.39
C GLU A 35 7.88 11.31 6.01
N PRO A 36 7.22 12.47 5.81
CA PRO A 36 6.57 12.80 4.54
C PRO A 36 7.52 12.75 3.33
N LEU A 37 8.81 13.00 3.56
CA LEU A 37 9.84 12.94 2.52
C LEU A 37 10.08 11.50 2.01
N ASN A 38 9.86 10.50 2.87
CA ASN A 38 10.01 9.09 2.52
C ASN A 38 8.76 8.51 1.87
N TYR A 39 7.58 9.09 2.12
CA TYR A 39 6.29 8.69 1.54
C TYR A 39 5.59 9.90 0.93
N PRO A 40 6.13 10.48 -0.16
CA PRO A 40 5.55 11.67 -0.76
C PRO A 40 4.17 11.35 -1.34
N ALA A 41 3.27 12.35 -1.31
CA ALA A 41 1.95 12.20 -1.90
C ALA A 41 2.05 11.79 -3.39
N GLY A 42 1.31 10.75 -3.77
CA GLY A 42 1.36 10.19 -5.12
C GLY A 42 2.48 9.17 -5.37
N ALA A 43 3.35 8.89 -4.39
CA ALA A 43 4.29 7.79 -4.49
C ALA A 43 3.57 6.45 -4.63
N LEU A 44 4.13 5.56 -5.46
CA LEU A 44 3.70 4.17 -5.51
C LEU A 44 4.38 3.41 -4.38
N VAL A 45 3.60 2.66 -3.63
CA VAL A 45 4.07 1.92 -2.46
C VAL A 45 3.50 0.51 -2.50
N THR A 46 4.34 -0.47 -2.20
CA THR A 46 3.94 -1.85 -1.91
C THR A 46 4.17 -2.12 -0.44
N LEU A 47 3.29 -2.86 0.19
CA LEU A 47 3.36 -3.14 1.62
C LEU A 47 2.86 -4.53 1.93
N THR A 48 3.48 -5.15 2.92
CA THR A 48 3.08 -6.43 3.49
C THR A 48 2.64 -6.22 4.93
N GLY A 49 1.66 -7.00 5.36
CA GLY A 49 1.09 -6.89 6.68
C GLY A 49 -0.18 -7.70 6.79
N HIS A 50 -0.88 -7.53 7.89
CA HIS A 50 -2.13 -8.22 8.18
C HIS A 50 -3.26 -7.24 8.45
N VAL A 51 -4.47 -7.65 8.07
CA VAL A 51 -5.69 -6.90 8.35
C VAL A 51 -6.08 -7.12 9.81
N GLU A 52 -6.32 -6.04 10.54
CA GLU A 52 -6.61 -6.09 11.98
C GLU A 52 -8.01 -5.63 12.35
N GLY A 53 -8.75 -5.12 11.37
CA GLY A 53 -10.10 -4.66 11.58
C GLY A 53 -10.51 -3.67 10.53
N VAL A 54 -11.56 -2.93 10.85
CA VAL A 54 -12.20 -1.98 9.96
C VAL A 54 -12.51 -0.72 10.74
N ARG A 55 -12.25 0.44 10.15
CA ARG A 55 -12.64 1.74 10.68
C ARG A 55 -13.64 2.40 9.75
N VAL A 56 -14.80 2.76 10.28
CA VAL A 56 -15.77 3.56 9.52
C VAL A 56 -15.28 5.00 9.46
N GLY A 57 -15.29 5.58 8.28
CA GLY A 57 -15.06 6.99 8.02
C GLY A 57 -15.89 7.45 6.82
N SER A 58 -15.44 8.50 6.15
CA SER A 58 -16.11 9.02 4.96
C SER A 58 -15.15 9.18 3.80
N VAL A 59 -15.64 8.92 2.59
CA VAL A 59 -14.99 9.27 1.32
C VAL A 59 -15.96 10.16 0.55
N GLY A 60 -15.63 11.44 0.44
CA GLY A 60 -16.62 12.45 0.04
C GLY A 60 -17.77 12.48 1.06
N ASP A 61 -19.00 12.42 0.58
CA ASP A 61 -20.22 12.44 1.41
C ASP A 61 -20.73 11.04 1.81
N ALA A 62 -20.05 9.98 1.38
CA ALA A 62 -20.46 8.60 1.66
C ALA A 62 -19.68 7.97 2.82
N SER A 63 -20.38 7.23 3.68
CA SER A 63 -19.73 6.40 4.70
C SER A 63 -18.94 5.26 4.03
N TYR A 64 -17.72 5.03 4.50
CA TYR A 64 -16.80 4.05 3.95
C TYR A 64 -16.12 3.27 5.07
N ALA A 65 -16.06 1.95 4.90
CA ALA A 65 -15.44 1.02 5.84
C ALA A 65 -13.99 0.76 5.41
N PHE A 66 -13.03 1.42 6.06
CA PHE A 66 -11.61 1.28 5.75
C PHE A 66 -11.01 0.05 6.43
N PRO A 67 -10.47 -0.92 5.70
CA PRO A 67 -9.62 -1.95 6.29
C PRO A 67 -8.41 -1.30 6.97
N LEU A 68 -8.09 -1.78 8.17
CA LEU A 68 -6.89 -1.41 8.91
C LEU A 68 -5.82 -2.48 8.66
N VAL A 69 -4.70 -2.09 8.07
CA VAL A 69 -3.58 -2.99 7.76
C VAL A 69 -2.41 -2.63 8.67
N ARG A 70 -2.02 -3.52 9.59
CA ARG A 70 -0.78 -3.34 10.35
C ARG A 70 0.38 -3.73 9.45
N VAL A 71 1.27 -2.77 9.19
CA VAL A 71 2.36 -2.94 8.22
C VAL A 71 3.56 -3.62 8.88
N ASP A 72 4.04 -4.67 8.23
CA ASP A 72 5.27 -5.37 8.58
C ASP A 72 6.46 -4.88 7.76
N ALA A 73 6.26 -4.66 6.46
CA ALA A 73 7.24 -4.05 5.58
C ALA A 73 6.55 -3.17 4.54
N ALA A 74 7.27 -2.14 4.07
CA ALA A 74 6.82 -1.27 3.00
C ALA A 74 8.00 -0.94 2.08
N HIS A 75 7.71 -0.84 0.79
CA HIS A 75 8.64 -0.45 -0.26
C HIS A 75 8.06 0.72 -1.05
N VAL A 76 8.81 1.82 -1.13
CA VAL A 76 8.43 3.00 -1.91
C VAL A 76 9.18 2.95 -3.23
N TRP A 77 8.43 2.93 -4.33
CA TRP A 77 8.99 2.78 -5.67
C TRP A 77 9.66 4.07 -6.14
N THR A 78 10.93 3.98 -6.53
CA THR A 78 11.67 5.11 -7.09
C THR A 78 11.36 5.30 -8.58
N ALA A 79 11.58 6.50 -9.10
CA ALA A 79 11.42 6.77 -10.53
C ALA A 79 12.34 5.90 -11.41
N ALA A 80 13.51 5.50 -10.89
CA ALA A 80 14.44 4.60 -11.58
C ALA A 80 13.88 3.17 -11.66
N GLU A 81 13.31 2.66 -10.56
CA GLU A 81 12.68 1.33 -10.51
C GLU A 81 11.47 1.27 -11.45
N LEU A 82 10.61 2.29 -11.45
CA LEU A 82 9.42 2.33 -12.30
C LEU A 82 9.74 2.33 -13.80
N ARG A 83 10.90 2.87 -14.19
CA ARG A 83 11.38 2.85 -15.58
C ARG A 83 12.09 1.55 -15.94
N SER A 84 12.51 0.76 -14.96
CA SER A 84 13.21 -0.50 -15.17
C SER A 84 12.22 -1.64 -15.38
N ASP A 85 12.49 -2.43 -16.41
CA ASP A 85 11.76 -3.67 -16.76
C ASP A 85 12.17 -4.85 -15.85
N LYS A 86 13.21 -4.68 -15.03
CA LYS A 86 13.75 -5.70 -14.11
C LYS A 86 13.81 -5.22 -12.65
N PRO A 87 12.69 -4.98 -11.97
CA PRO A 87 12.70 -4.78 -10.53
C PRO A 87 12.99 -6.10 -9.81
N HIS A 88 14.01 -6.14 -8.94
CA HIS A 88 14.32 -7.32 -8.13
C HIS A 88 13.94 -7.03 -6.67
N PHE A 89 12.69 -7.33 -6.30
CA PHE A 89 12.25 -7.29 -4.91
C PHE A 89 11.43 -8.54 -4.61
N SER A 90 11.88 -9.31 -3.61
CA SER A 90 11.19 -10.51 -3.14
C SER A 90 10.61 -10.26 -1.75
N PHE A 91 9.28 -10.23 -1.65
CA PHE A 91 8.58 -10.58 -0.41
C PHE A 91 7.91 -11.93 -0.62
N GLY A 92 8.54 -12.98 -0.09
CA GLY A 92 8.02 -14.34 -0.10
C GLY A 92 7.53 -14.73 1.30
N LEU A 93 6.25 -15.07 1.40
CA LEU A 93 5.69 -16.35 1.90
C LEU A 93 4.39 -16.12 2.68
N GLY A 94 3.28 -16.60 2.11
CA GLY A 94 2.01 -16.75 2.80
C GLY A 94 1.33 -18.03 2.33
N VAL A 95 1.71 -19.17 2.91
CA VAL A 95 0.92 -20.41 2.83
C VAL A 95 -0.14 -20.31 3.91
N GLY A 96 -1.39 -20.09 3.52
CA GLY A 96 -2.53 -20.38 4.40
C GLY A 96 -2.88 -21.86 4.28
N ILE A 97 -2.66 -22.61 5.36
CA ILE A 97 -3.42 -23.82 5.69
C ILE A 97 -4.17 -23.57 6.99
#